data_AF-A0A1G1F227-F1
#
_entry.id   AF-A0A1G1F227-F1
#
_cell.length_a   1.000
_cell.length_b   1.000
_cell.length_c   1.000
_cell.angle_alpha   90.00
_cell.angle_beta   90.00
_cell.angle_gamma   90.00
#
_symmetry.space_group_name_H-M   'P 1'
#
loop_
_entity.id
_entity.type
_entity.pdbx_description
1 polymer ?
#
loop_
_entity_poly.entity_id
_entity_poly.type
_entity_poly.pdbx_seq_one_letter_code
_entity_poly.pdbx_strand_id
1 'polypeptide(L)'
;MKKVKLITVVLFLIFSVSAYAAPLFDKLYYSARTTKLLPGTYTLRFSIWDAASKGGTMLWSEEHTMALTDNMIEDVLGDVTPLPDIDYSLPLYVQVDTLTGTKYKAISKTRERLEASPEAHWRYYGVDNFFAGIQAGNLTMTGVYNTAIGNSALNSNTTGTSNTASGYASLNFNTTGTSNTATGYYSLLLNSTGGWNTAIGSASLFYNTLGYYNTASGAEALYSNISGTSNTASGNRALLFNTTGSNNTANGADTLQSNTSGHYNTASGYSALYSNITGNNNTAIGYFADVSSGNLSNATAIGYNAKVNASNKVVIGNNSVTTIGGYAAWSNFSDLRSKADIQDIGYGLDLIRQLRPVSFKMKNGNNNTDFGFVAQEIEALIGTEYNVLDIGGGDERMLSLRYTQFIAPMVKAMQEQQEIIEEQQSQIQAQRMMIEQLMADMKELRKRIQ
;
A
#
# COMPACT_ATOMS: atom_id res chain seq x y z
N MET A 1 -15.48 -46.52 48.39
CA MET A 1 -15.33 -45.73 47.15
C MET A 1 -16.56 -45.93 46.28
N LYS A 2 -17.37 -44.87 46.11
CA LYS A 2 -18.56 -44.88 45.24
C LYS A 2 -18.10 -45.00 43.78
N LYS A 3 -18.70 -45.94 43.03
CA LYS A 3 -18.45 -46.14 41.58
C LYS A 3 -18.95 -44.90 40.83
N VAL A 4 -18.04 -44.14 40.24
CA VAL A 4 -18.37 -43.13 39.22
C VAL A 4 -18.79 -43.89 37.97
N LYS A 5 -20.08 -43.81 37.61
CA LYS A 5 -20.58 -44.23 36.30
C LYS A 5 -20.70 -42.98 35.46
N LEU A 6 -19.68 -42.73 34.65
CA LEU A 6 -19.79 -41.81 33.52
C LEU A 6 -19.26 -42.56 32.30
N ILE A 7 -20.17 -42.86 31.38
CA ILE A 7 -19.81 -43.07 29.99
C ILE A 7 -20.23 -41.76 29.34
N THR A 8 -19.29 -41.12 28.65
CA THR A 8 -19.59 -39.99 27.78
C THR A 8 -19.46 -40.53 26.37
N VAL A 9 -20.59 -40.77 25.72
CA VAL A 9 -20.64 -41.14 24.30
C VAL A 9 -20.68 -39.86 23.48
N VAL A 10 -19.80 -39.75 22.47
CA VAL A 10 -19.74 -38.62 21.54
C VAL A 10 -19.90 -39.16 20.12
N LEU A 11 -21.13 -39.19 19.64
CA LEU A 11 -21.46 -39.68 18.30
C LEU A 11 -21.27 -38.60 17.22
N PHE A 12 -20.74 -38.98 16.06
CA PHE A 12 -20.50 -38.11 14.91
C PHE A 12 -21.29 -38.58 13.67
N LEU A 13 -22.35 -37.87 13.28
CA LEU A 13 -22.99 -38.08 11.97
C LEU A 13 -22.19 -37.30 10.89
N ILE A 14 -21.60 -37.98 9.90
CA ILE A 14 -21.00 -37.32 8.74
C ILE A 14 -21.99 -37.40 7.57
N PHE A 15 -22.46 -36.24 7.12
CA PHE A 15 -23.29 -36.12 5.92
C PHE A 15 -22.38 -35.84 4.71
N SER A 16 -22.34 -36.74 3.72
CA SER A 16 -21.83 -36.40 2.40
C SER A 16 -22.96 -35.87 1.53
N VAL A 17 -22.94 -34.58 1.19
CA VAL A 17 -23.79 -34.05 0.12
C VAL A 17 -23.02 -34.16 -1.19
N SER A 18 -23.27 -35.21 -1.97
CA SER A 18 -23.10 -35.09 -3.41
C SER A 18 -24.24 -34.23 -3.93
N ALA A 19 -23.91 -33.15 -4.66
CA ALA A 19 -24.91 -32.27 -5.25
C ALA A 19 -25.99 -33.08 -5.99
N TYR A 20 -27.26 -32.73 -5.73
CA TYR A 20 -28.53 -33.33 -6.17
C TYR A 20 -29.22 -34.32 -5.21
N ALA A 21 -30.35 -33.84 -4.68
CA ALA A 21 -31.54 -34.54 -4.18
C ALA A 21 -31.37 -35.63 -3.09
N ALA A 22 -31.94 -35.33 -1.92
CA ALA A 22 -32.12 -36.16 -0.72
C ALA A 22 -30.83 -36.53 0.07
N PRO A 23 -30.81 -36.36 1.40
CA PRO A 23 -29.71 -36.85 2.22
C PRO A 23 -29.78 -38.38 2.29
N LEU A 24 -29.06 -39.06 1.40
CA LEU A 24 -28.72 -40.46 1.61
C LEU A 24 -27.58 -40.53 2.64
N PHE A 25 -27.88 -41.11 3.80
CA PHE A 25 -26.90 -41.35 4.85
C PHE A 25 -26.17 -42.65 4.54
N ASP A 26 -24.97 -42.57 3.97
CA ASP A 26 -24.22 -43.79 3.64
C ASP A 26 -23.41 -44.32 4.83
N LYS A 27 -23.00 -43.48 5.80
CA LYS A 27 -22.14 -43.86 6.93
C LYS A 27 -22.38 -43.01 8.19
N LEU A 28 -22.14 -43.60 9.37
CA LEU A 28 -22.24 -42.95 10.69
C LEU A 28 -20.95 -43.17 11.49
N TYR A 29 -20.32 -42.13 12.03
CA TYR A 29 -19.10 -42.28 12.82
C TYR A 29 -19.44 -42.31 14.32
N TYR A 30 -18.87 -43.28 15.05
CA TYR A 30 -19.10 -43.43 16.47
C TYR A 30 -17.80 -43.23 17.24
N SER A 31 -17.81 -42.36 18.25
CA SER A 31 -16.71 -42.24 19.22
C SER A 31 -17.25 -42.31 20.65
N ALA A 32 -16.60 -43.05 21.54
CA ALA A 32 -17.00 -43.07 22.95
C ALA A 32 -15.84 -43.35 23.89
N ARG A 33 -15.89 -42.71 25.08
CA ARG A 33 -15.04 -43.08 26.22
C ARG A 33 -15.72 -44.09 27.12
N THR A 34 -15.12 -45.25 27.30
CA THR A 34 -15.59 -46.27 28.23
C THR A 34 -14.61 -46.48 29.39
N THR A 35 -15.08 -46.26 30.61
CA THR A 35 -14.31 -46.54 31.85
C THR A 35 -14.55 -47.96 32.40
N LYS A 36 -15.32 -48.78 31.68
CA LYS A 36 -15.80 -50.10 32.14
C LYS A 36 -15.05 -51.29 31.53
N LEU A 37 -14.27 -51.08 30.49
CA LEU A 37 -13.50 -52.10 29.79
C LEU A 37 -12.01 -51.82 29.97
N LEU A 38 -11.21 -52.87 30.12
CA LEU A 38 -9.75 -52.77 30.15
C LEU A 38 -9.22 -52.75 28.71
N PRO A 39 -8.04 -52.19 28.44
CA PRO A 39 -7.43 -52.24 27.11
C PRO A 39 -7.30 -53.68 26.59
N GLY A 40 -7.67 -53.91 25.33
CA GLY A 40 -7.71 -55.23 24.71
C GLY A 40 -8.58 -55.28 23.45
N THR A 41 -8.59 -56.41 22.75
CA THR A 41 -9.43 -56.61 21.56
C THR A 41 -10.80 -57.14 21.96
N TYR A 42 -11.86 -56.50 21.48
CA TYR A 42 -13.25 -56.88 21.75
C TYR A 42 -14.08 -56.92 20.47
N THR A 43 -15.02 -57.86 20.41
CA THR A 43 -16.12 -57.81 19.45
C THR A 43 -17.27 -57.03 20.07
N LEU A 44 -17.59 -55.90 19.46
CA LEU A 44 -18.64 -54.99 19.88
C LEU A 44 -19.80 -55.06 18.90
N ARG A 45 -21.02 -54.98 19.43
CA ARG A 45 -22.23 -54.78 18.64
C ARG A 45 -22.75 -53.37 18.87
N PHE A 46 -22.95 -52.66 17.78
CA PHE A 46 -23.62 -51.37 17.75
C PHE A 46 -25.08 -51.57 17.38
N SER A 47 -25.99 -50.83 18.00
CA SER A 47 -27.43 -50.90 17.66
C SER A 47 -28.11 -49.54 17.85
N ILE A 48 -28.98 -49.18 16.91
CA ILE A 48 -29.80 -47.95 16.92
C ILE A 48 -31.23 -48.32 17.31
N TRP A 49 -31.84 -47.50 18.16
CA TRP A 49 -33.17 -47.71 18.72
C TRP A 49 -34.00 -46.41 18.68
N ASP A 50 -35.32 -46.55 18.63
CA ASP A 50 -36.29 -45.44 18.64
C ASP A 50 -36.63 -44.90 20.05
N ALA A 51 -36.20 -45.58 21.12
CA ALA A 51 -36.50 -45.19 22.50
C ALA A 51 -35.36 -45.49 23.48
N ALA A 52 -35.26 -44.65 24.52
CA ALA A 52 -34.25 -44.71 25.58
C ALA A 52 -34.32 -45.98 26.45
N SER A 53 -35.52 -46.53 26.60
CA SER A 53 -35.81 -47.69 27.44
C SER A 53 -35.80 -48.97 26.62
N LYS A 54 -35.57 -50.11 27.27
CA LYS A 54 -35.48 -51.44 26.63
C LYS A 54 -36.76 -51.92 25.92
N GLY A 55 -37.82 -51.12 25.90
CA GLY A 55 -39.08 -51.40 25.19
C GLY A 55 -39.18 -50.79 23.79
N GLY A 56 -38.21 -49.99 23.34
CA GLY A 56 -38.18 -49.47 21.97
C GLY A 56 -37.81 -50.52 20.91
N THR A 57 -38.15 -50.26 19.65
CA THR A 57 -37.83 -51.10 18.49
C THR A 57 -36.39 -50.88 18.04
N MET A 58 -35.67 -51.98 17.74
CA MET A 58 -34.33 -51.89 17.17
C MET A 58 -34.46 -51.56 15.69
N LEU A 59 -33.87 -50.44 15.28
CA LEU A 59 -33.94 -49.97 13.89
C LEU A 59 -32.79 -50.53 13.06
N TRP A 60 -31.61 -50.74 13.66
CA TRP A 60 -30.42 -51.21 12.97
C TRP A 60 -29.37 -51.79 13.94
N SER A 61 -28.52 -52.70 13.47
CA SER A 61 -27.38 -53.23 14.24
C SER A 61 -26.24 -53.74 13.38
N GLU A 62 -25.00 -53.64 13.88
CA GLU A 62 -23.78 -54.09 13.20
C GLU A 62 -22.72 -54.56 14.22
N GLU A 63 -21.78 -55.41 13.79
CA GLU A 63 -20.72 -55.96 14.64
C GLU A 63 -19.33 -55.64 14.10
N HIS A 64 -18.44 -55.22 15.01
CA HIS A 64 -17.06 -54.86 14.68
C HIS A 64 -16.10 -55.45 15.71
N THR A 65 -14.92 -55.87 15.25
CA THR A 65 -13.84 -56.35 16.13
C THR A 65 -12.72 -55.33 16.13
N MET A 66 -12.46 -54.74 17.29
CA MET A 66 -11.56 -53.59 17.43
C MET A 66 -10.72 -53.66 18.71
N ALA A 67 -9.58 -52.97 18.70
CA ALA A 67 -8.73 -52.79 19.86
C ALA A 67 -9.16 -51.55 20.65
N LEU A 68 -9.40 -51.71 21.96
CA LEU A 68 -9.64 -50.61 22.86
C LEU A 68 -8.29 -50.02 23.32
N THR A 69 -7.92 -48.85 22.80
CA THR A 69 -6.75 -48.07 23.21
C THR A 69 -7.19 -46.83 23.99
N ASP A 70 -6.55 -46.53 25.11
CA ASP A 70 -6.80 -45.33 25.94
C ASP A 70 -8.26 -45.09 26.33
N ASN A 71 -9.02 -46.17 26.59
CA ASN A 71 -10.45 -46.13 26.93
C ASN A 71 -11.34 -45.51 25.84
N MET A 72 -10.84 -45.34 24.62
CA MET A 72 -11.54 -44.80 23.46
C MET A 72 -11.96 -45.91 22.51
N ILE A 73 -13.19 -45.81 22.00
CA ILE A 73 -13.71 -46.60 20.88
C ILE A 73 -14.01 -45.64 19.76
N GLU A 74 -13.45 -45.86 18.57
CA GLU A 74 -13.74 -45.10 17.35
C GLU A 74 -14.04 -46.06 16.21
N ASP A 75 -15.16 -45.84 15.51
CA ASP A 75 -15.59 -46.72 14.43
C ASP A 75 -16.50 -46.05 13.40
N VAL A 76 -16.59 -46.66 12.22
CA VAL A 76 -17.48 -46.26 11.13
C VAL A 76 -18.61 -47.27 11.00
N LEU A 77 -19.79 -46.86 11.47
CA LEU A 77 -21.03 -47.61 11.41
C LEU A 77 -21.64 -47.51 10.00
N GLY A 78 -22.15 -48.64 9.52
CA GLY A 78 -22.74 -48.73 8.18
C GLY A 78 -21.81 -49.33 7.11
N ASP A 79 -20.56 -49.68 7.47
CA ASP A 79 -19.54 -50.18 6.52
C ASP A 79 -19.75 -51.65 6.12
N VAL A 80 -20.23 -52.49 7.04
CA VAL A 80 -20.58 -53.90 6.83
C VAL A 80 -22.08 -54.05 6.56
N THR A 81 -22.91 -53.30 7.29
CA THR A 81 -24.38 -53.32 7.14
C THR A 81 -24.91 -51.91 6.88
N PRO A 82 -25.30 -51.56 5.64
CA PRO A 82 -25.76 -50.21 5.31
C PRO A 82 -26.87 -49.71 6.23
N LEU A 83 -26.89 -48.40 6.50
CA LEU A 83 -27.94 -47.78 7.30
C LEU A 83 -29.27 -47.78 6.51
N PRO A 84 -30.39 -48.19 7.13
CA PRO A 84 -31.70 -48.08 6.51
C PRO A 84 -32.16 -46.62 6.48
N ASP A 85 -33.21 -46.35 5.72
CA ASP A 85 -33.86 -45.05 5.69
C ASP A 85 -34.61 -44.82 7.02
N ILE A 86 -33.91 -44.21 7.98
CA ILE A 86 -34.41 -43.92 9.34
C ILE A 86 -34.92 -42.48 9.36
N ASP A 87 -36.07 -42.25 10.00
CA ASP A 87 -36.55 -40.89 10.28
C ASP A 87 -35.72 -40.24 11.40
N TYR A 88 -34.80 -39.36 11.01
CA TYR A 88 -33.93 -38.62 11.93
C TYR A 88 -34.61 -37.45 12.63
N SER A 89 -35.90 -37.18 12.37
CA SER A 89 -36.67 -36.14 13.08
C SER A 89 -37.09 -36.55 14.50
N LEU A 90 -37.06 -37.86 14.79
CA LEU A 90 -37.36 -38.42 16.10
C LEU A 90 -36.08 -38.67 16.91
N PRO A 91 -36.14 -38.62 18.26
CA PRO A 91 -34.98 -38.91 19.10
C PRO A 91 -34.57 -40.39 18.95
N LEU A 92 -33.37 -40.61 18.40
CA LEU A 92 -32.75 -41.94 18.29
C LEU A 92 -31.85 -42.22 19.49
N TYR A 93 -31.51 -43.50 19.70
CA TYR A 93 -30.67 -43.95 20.81
C TYR A 93 -29.69 -45.04 20.37
N VAL A 94 -28.42 -44.96 20.80
CA VAL A 94 -27.40 -46.00 20.56
C VAL A 94 -27.19 -46.87 21.79
N GLN A 95 -26.98 -48.15 21.51
CA GLN A 95 -26.49 -49.12 22.48
C GLN A 95 -25.21 -49.76 21.94
N VAL A 96 -24.22 -49.91 22.82
CA VAL A 96 -23.03 -50.71 22.58
C VAL A 96 -23.02 -51.90 23.54
N ASP A 97 -22.94 -53.09 22.97
CA ASP A 97 -22.83 -54.35 23.69
C ASP A 97 -21.48 -55.00 23.42
N THR A 98 -20.87 -55.58 24.46
CA THR A 98 -19.72 -56.48 24.29
C THR A 98 -20.20 -57.91 24.13
N LEU A 99 -19.57 -58.67 23.24
CA LEU A 99 -19.79 -60.11 23.14
C LEU A 99 -19.08 -60.83 24.29
N THR A 100 -19.81 -61.64 25.06
CA THR A 100 -19.25 -62.53 26.10
C THR A 100 -19.80 -63.94 25.90
N GLY A 101 -19.01 -64.84 25.33
CA GLY A 101 -19.47 -66.16 24.91
C GLY A 101 -20.44 -66.06 23.72
N THR A 102 -21.60 -66.73 23.80
CA THR A 102 -22.65 -66.68 22.76
C THR A 102 -23.70 -65.59 22.99
N LYS A 103 -23.50 -64.70 23.96
CA LYS A 103 -24.48 -63.67 24.36
C LYS A 103 -23.84 -62.29 24.45
N TYR A 104 -24.64 -61.28 24.13
CA TYR A 104 -24.28 -59.86 24.21
C TYR A 104 -24.61 -59.31 25.59
N LYS A 105 -23.74 -58.43 26.09
CA LYS A 105 -23.95 -57.73 27.36
C LYS A 105 -23.72 -56.24 27.19
N ALA A 106 -24.75 -55.45 27.50
CA ALA A 106 -24.72 -54.01 27.40
C ALA A 106 -23.67 -53.39 28.32
N ILE A 107 -22.87 -52.48 27.75
CA ILE A 107 -21.86 -51.72 28.51
C ILE A 107 -22.57 -50.77 29.51
N SER A 108 -23.77 -50.27 29.19
CA SER A 108 -24.63 -49.46 30.07
C SER A 108 -26.04 -50.03 30.25
N LYS A 109 -26.74 -49.65 31.33
CA LYS A 109 -28.13 -50.09 31.60
C LYS A 109 -29.18 -49.29 30.84
N THR A 110 -28.83 -48.07 30.44
CA THR A 110 -29.66 -47.13 29.68
C THR A 110 -29.05 -46.95 28.30
N ARG A 111 -29.90 -46.91 27.26
CA ARG A 111 -29.45 -46.52 25.92
C ARG A 111 -29.10 -45.04 25.95
N GLU A 112 -28.06 -44.67 25.23
CA GLU A 112 -27.61 -43.29 25.20
C GLU A 112 -28.29 -42.60 24.02
N ARG A 113 -28.88 -41.44 24.27
CA ARG A 113 -29.54 -40.68 23.20
C ARG A 113 -28.49 -40.37 22.15
N LEU A 114 -28.82 -40.60 20.88
CA LEU A 114 -28.17 -39.93 19.76
C LEU A 114 -28.50 -38.45 19.93
N GLU A 115 -27.70 -37.79 20.75
CA GLU A 115 -27.65 -36.36 20.70
C GLU A 115 -26.86 -36.02 19.45
N ALA A 116 -27.41 -35.15 18.60
CA ALA A 116 -26.56 -34.35 17.75
C ALA A 116 -25.59 -33.69 18.73
N SER A 117 -24.35 -34.17 18.75
CA SER A 117 -23.45 -33.80 19.82
C SER A 117 -23.34 -32.27 19.84
N PRO A 118 -23.45 -31.61 21.02
CA PRO A 118 -23.05 -30.21 21.16
C PRO A 118 -21.60 -29.98 20.70
N GLU A 119 -20.83 -31.07 20.61
CA GLU A 119 -19.42 -31.14 20.24
C GLU A 119 -19.20 -31.78 18.84
N ALA A 120 -20.24 -32.35 18.21
CA ALA A 120 -20.31 -32.55 16.77
C ALA A 120 -20.88 -31.28 16.16
N HIS A 121 -20.12 -30.20 16.35
CA HIS A 121 -20.15 -29.17 15.36
C HIS A 121 -19.78 -29.84 14.02
N TRP A 122 -20.74 -29.99 13.10
CA TRP A 122 -20.45 -29.47 11.77
C TRP A 122 -20.19 -28.00 12.00
N ARG A 123 -18.96 -27.66 12.40
CA ARG A 123 -18.50 -26.29 12.41
C ARG A 123 -18.58 -25.99 10.93
N TYR A 124 -19.64 -25.28 10.54
CA TYR A 124 -19.51 -24.22 9.58
C TYR A 124 -18.34 -23.36 10.09
N TYR A 125 -17.09 -23.83 9.89
CA TYR A 125 -16.03 -22.94 9.48
C TYR A 125 -16.70 -22.21 8.33
N GLY A 126 -17.04 -20.92 8.49
CA GLY A 126 -18.03 -20.26 7.64
C GLY A 126 -17.93 -20.74 6.18
N VAL A 127 -19.07 -21.07 5.57
CA VAL A 127 -19.17 -21.72 4.25
C VAL A 127 -18.00 -21.33 3.33
N ASP A 128 -17.37 -22.31 2.67
CA ASP A 128 -16.32 -22.06 1.66
C ASP A 128 -14.96 -21.56 2.19
N ASN A 129 -14.50 -22.03 3.36
CA ASN A 129 -13.12 -21.82 3.85
C ASN A 129 -12.21 -23.06 3.60
N PHE A 130 -10.90 -22.84 3.40
CA PHE A 130 -9.87 -23.90 3.30
C PHE A 130 -8.70 -23.63 4.26
N PHE A 131 -8.42 -24.53 5.20
CA PHE A 131 -7.34 -24.39 6.19
C PHE A 131 -6.38 -25.59 6.18
N ALA A 132 -5.07 -25.33 6.12
CA ALA A 132 -4.02 -26.34 6.10
C ALA A 132 -2.79 -25.91 6.92
N GLY A 133 -2.57 -26.53 8.08
CA GLY A 133 -1.44 -26.23 8.98
C GLY A 133 -1.86 -26.23 10.45
N ILE A 134 -0.89 -26.34 11.36
CA ILE A 134 -1.17 -26.26 12.81
C ILE A 134 -1.70 -24.85 13.13
N GLN A 135 -2.87 -24.75 13.75
CA GLN A 135 -3.53 -23.46 14.07
C GLN A 135 -3.85 -22.60 12.82
N ALA A 136 -3.99 -23.21 11.64
CA ALA A 136 -4.47 -22.50 10.47
C ALA A 136 -5.99 -22.25 10.58
N GLY A 137 -6.39 -20.98 10.46
CA GLY A 137 -7.77 -20.52 10.60
C GLY A 137 -8.29 -20.54 12.04
N ASN A 138 -9.27 -19.68 12.33
CA ASN A 138 -10.07 -19.76 13.54
C ASN A 138 -11.28 -20.69 13.34
N LEU A 139 -11.29 -21.79 14.06
CA LEU A 139 -12.33 -22.81 13.96
C LEU A 139 -13.71 -22.37 14.52
N THR A 140 -13.82 -21.19 15.12
CA THR A 140 -15.09 -20.63 15.62
C THR A 140 -15.55 -19.40 14.84
N MET A 141 -14.93 -19.09 13.69
CA MET A 141 -15.27 -17.91 12.89
C MET A 141 -16.60 -18.06 12.15
N THR A 142 -17.27 -16.93 11.88
CA THR A 142 -18.45 -16.86 10.99
C THR A 142 -18.11 -16.36 9.59
N GLY A 143 -16.86 -15.96 9.34
CA GLY A 143 -16.39 -15.50 8.03
C GLY A 143 -16.28 -16.62 6.99
N VAL A 144 -16.51 -16.29 5.72
CA VAL A 144 -16.58 -17.20 4.55
C VAL A 144 -15.49 -16.88 3.52
N TYR A 145 -15.23 -17.80 2.57
CA TYR A 145 -14.29 -17.61 1.45
C TYR A 145 -12.82 -17.39 1.82
N ASN A 146 -12.36 -17.86 2.98
CA ASN A 146 -10.98 -17.69 3.43
C ASN A 146 -10.11 -18.93 3.11
N THR A 147 -8.89 -18.69 2.66
CA THR A 147 -7.85 -19.72 2.49
C THR A 147 -6.71 -19.45 3.48
N ALA A 148 -6.31 -20.43 4.29
CA ALA A 148 -5.17 -20.33 5.20
C ALA A 148 -4.26 -21.55 5.07
N ILE A 149 -3.00 -21.34 4.67
CA ILE A 149 -2.00 -22.40 4.47
C ILE A 149 -0.73 -22.01 5.22
N GLY A 150 -0.39 -22.74 6.28
CA GLY A 150 0.77 -22.47 7.12
C GLY A 150 0.43 -22.46 8.61
N ASN A 151 1.45 -22.67 9.46
CA ASN A 151 1.25 -22.65 10.91
C ASN A 151 0.76 -21.27 11.36
N SER A 152 -0.31 -21.22 12.15
CA SER A 152 -0.94 -20.02 12.69
C SER A 152 -1.46 -19.02 11.65
N ALA A 153 -1.59 -19.41 10.37
CA ALA A 153 -2.14 -18.54 9.35
C ALA A 153 -3.62 -18.25 9.66
N LEU A 154 -4.04 -16.99 9.68
CA LEU A 154 -5.45 -16.59 9.85
C LEU A 154 -6.12 -17.05 11.19
N ASN A 155 -5.32 -17.35 12.21
CA ASN A 155 -5.77 -17.99 13.47
C ASN A 155 -6.76 -17.15 14.31
N SER A 156 -6.74 -15.82 14.20
CA SER A 156 -7.59 -14.93 15.01
C SER A 156 -8.84 -14.42 14.29
N ASN A 157 -9.10 -14.85 13.05
CA ASN A 157 -10.20 -14.30 12.24
C ASN A 157 -11.55 -14.65 12.86
N THR A 158 -12.42 -13.67 13.09
CA THR A 158 -13.74 -13.89 13.68
C THR A 158 -14.84 -13.77 12.63
N THR A 159 -14.84 -12.69 11.85
CA THR A 159 -15.90 -12.41 10.87
C THR A 159 -15.39 -12.03 9.48
N GLY A 160 -14.06 -11.87 9.31
CA GLY A 160 -13.45 -11.50 8.04
C GLY A 160 -13.68 -12.53 6.93
N THR A 161 -13.87 -12.05 5.71
CA THR A 161 -14.23 -12.86 4.53
C THR A 161 -13.27 -12.65 3.39
N SER A 162 -13.19 -13.63 2.48
CA SER A 162 -12.42 -13.55 1.23
C SER A 162 -10.92 -13.29 1.42
N ASN A 163 -10.32 -13.76 2.51
CA ASN A 163 -8.90 -13.58 2.78
C ASN A 163 -8.08 -14.80 2.32
N THR A 164 -6.91 -14.58 1.73
CA THR A 164 -5.94 -15.62 1.40
C THR A 164 -4.68 -15.41 2.24
N ALA A 165 -4.32 -16.39 3.06
CA ALA A 165 -3.12 -16.40 3.89
C ALA A 165 -2.27 -17.63 3.56
N SER A 166 -1.03 -17.44 3.12
CA SER A 166 -0.11 -18.51 2.76
C SER A 166 1.28 -18.21 3.33
N GLY A 167 1.72 -18.98 4.32
CA GLY A 167 2.98 -18.78 5.04
C GLY A 167 2.82 -18.89 6.55
N TYR A 168 3.95 -18.98 7.25
CA TYR A 168 3.96 -19.01 8.71
C TYR A 168 3.41 -17.70 9.28
N ALA A 169 2.34 -17.82 10.08
CA ALA A 169 1.64 -16.74 10.77
C ALA A 169 1.23 -15.56 9.86
N SER A 170 0.95 -15.82 8.58
CA SER A 170 0.36 -14.81 7.70
C SER A 170 -1.08 -14.50 8.15
N LEU A 171 -1.43 -13.20 8.22
CA LEU A 171 -2.74 -12.74 8.71
C LEU A 171 -3.15 -13.28 10.10
N ASN A 172 -2.22 -13.68 10.96
CA ASN A 172 -2.52 -14.37 12.23
C ASN A 172 -3.52 -13.57 13.11
N PHE A 173 -3.32 -12.25 13.23
CA PHE A 173 -4.14 -11.39 14.10
C PHE A 173 -5.30 -10.67 13.38
N ASN A 174 -5.61 -11.06 12.13
CA ASN A 174 -6.82 -10.55 11.45
C ASN A 174 -8.05 -10.97 12.21
N THR A 175 -8.93 -10.04 12.59
CA THR A 175 -10.18 -10.33 13.29
C THR A 175 -11.38 -10.14 12.36
N THR A 176 -11.53 -8.96 11.77
CA THR A 176 -12.69 -8.63 10.92
C THR A 176 -12.32 -8.13 9.52
N GLY A 177 -11.02 -8.01 9.21
CA GLY A 177 -10.56 -7.55 7.90
C GLY A 177 -10.97 -8.50 6.76
N THR A 178 -11.29 -7.93 5.59
CA THR A 178 -11.83 -8.66 4.43
C THR A 178 -10.95 -8.47 3.19
N SER A 179 -11.01 -9.43 2.27
CA SER A 179 -10.39 -9.33 0.94
C SER A 179 -8.87 -9.09 0.95
N ASN A 180 -8.16 -9.61 1.96
CA ASN A 180 -6.70 -9.50 2.03
C ASN A 180 -6.01 -10.71 1.38
N THR A 181 -4.89 -10.49 0.70
CA THR A 181 -4.00 -11.55 0.21
C THR A 181 -2.65 -11.40 0.90
N ALA A 182 -2.19 -12.43 1.59
CA ALA A 182 -0.95 -12.44 2.35
C ALA A 182 -0.14 -13.71 2.03
N THR A 183 0.99 -13.56 1.33
CA THR A 183 1.86 -14.66 0.94
C THR A 183 3.28 -14.39 1.43
N GLY A 184 3.75 -15.14 2.42
CA GLY A 184 5.08 -14.99 3.01
C GLY A 184 5.12 -15.24 4.52
N TYR A 185 6.33 -15.32 5.07
CA TYR A 185 6.55 -15.40 6.52
C TYR A 185 6.14 -14.06 7.17
N TYR A 186 5.19 -14.08 8.11
CA TYR A 186 4.65 -12.90 8.79
C TYR A 186 4.07 -11.80 7.87
N SER A 187 3.61 -12.13 6.66
CA SER A 187 2.91 -11.16 5.82
C SER A 187 1.56 -10.78 6.46
N LEU A 188 1.29 -9.48 6.57
CA LEU A 188 0.09 -8.93 7.22
C LEU A 188 -0.17 -9.45 8.65
N LEU A 189 0.88 -9.79 9.41
CA LEU A 189 0.76 -10.46 10.72
C LEU A 189 -0.23 -9.75 11.67
N LEU A 190 -0.07 -8.43 11.85
CA LEU A 190 -0.82 -7.61 12.80
C LEU A 190 -1.96 -6.81 12.16
N ASN A 191 -2.45 -7.24 10.99
CA ASN A 191 -3.68 -6.67 10.44
C ASN A 191 -4.86 -7.04 11.32
N SER A 192 -5.65 -6.09 11.83
CA SER A 192 -6.82 -6.38 12.67
C SER A 192 -8.13 -6.24 11.90
N THR A 193 -8.36 -5.05 11.32
CA THR A 193 -9.63 -4.72 10.63
C THR A 193 -9.42 -4.19 9.21
N GLY A 194 -8.17 -3.92 8.81
CA GLY A 194 -7.81 -3.50 7.45
C GLY A 194 -8.23 -4.51 6.39
N GLY A 195 -8.62 -4.02 5.21
CA GLY A 195 -9.15 -4.83 4.12
C GLY A 195 -8.64 -4.41 2.74
N TRP A 196 -8.84 -5.28 1.75
CA TRP A 196 -8.37 -5.09 0.37
C TRP A 196 -6.86 -4.86 0.25
N ASN A 197 -6.05 -5.48 1.12
CA ASN A 197 -4.59 -5.39 1.05
C ASN A 197 -3.98 -6.60 0.35
N THR A 198 -2.92 -6.39 -0.44
CA THR A 198 -2.11 -7.46 -1.04
C THR A 198 -0.69 -7.37 -0.48
N ALA A 199 -0.20 -8.42 0.16
CA ALA A 199 1.10 -8.50 0.80
C ALA A 199 1.83 -9.76 0.32
N ILE A 200 2.88 -9.60 -0.48
CA ILE A 200 3.67 -10.69 -1.06
C ILE A 200 5.13 -10.48 -0.67
N GLY A 201 5.68 -11.35 0.17
CA GLY A 201 7.04 -11.24 0.69
C GLY A 201 7.11 -11.46 2.21
N SER A 202 8.32 -11.71 2.71
CA SER A 202 8.55 -11.84 4.16
C SER A 202 8.30 -10.50 4.86
N ALA A 203 7.45 -10.51 5.88
CA ALA A 203 7.08 -9.36 6.69
C ALA A 203 6.57 -8.14 5.89
N SER A 204 5.97 -8.35 4.71
CA SER A 204 5.27 -7.28 4.00
C SER A 204 3.99 -6.88 4.76
N LEU A 205 3.75 -5.58 4.90
CA LEU A 205 2.61 -5.02 5.65
C LEU A 205 2.47 -5.54 7.11
N PHE A 206 3.58 -5.85 7.77
CA PHE A 206 3.60 -6.51 9.09
C PHE A 206 2.71 -5.83 10.14
N TYR A 207 2.76 -4.50 10.28
CA TYR A 207 2.03 -3.71 11.28
C TYR A 207 0.69 -3.11 10.82
N ASN A 208 0.10 -3.55 9.68
CA ASN A 208 -1.10 -2.93 9.06
C ASN A 208 -2.41 -3.06 9.85
N THR A 209 -2.55 -2.38 10.99
CA THR A 209 -3.75 -2.52 11.85
C THR A 209 -5.07 -2.10 11.17
N LEU A 210 -5.09 -0.91 10.56
CA LEU A 210 -6.32 -0.25 10.04
C LEU A 210 -6.25 0.10 8.54
N GLY A 211 -5.10 -0.09 7.87
CA GLY A 211 -4.91 0.36 6.49
C GLY A 211 -5.73 -0.45 5.47
N TYR A 212 -6.18 0.22 4.41
CA TYR A 212 -6.97 -0.34 3.32
C TYR A 212 -6.33 -0.09 1.96
N TYR A 213 -6.58 -0.98 1.00
CA TYR A 213 -6.16 -0.84 -0.41
C TYR A 213 -4.64 -0.73 -0.62
N ASN A 214 -3.83 -1.34 0.26
CA ASN A 214 -2.38 -1.32 0.11
C ASN A 214 -1.88 -2.53 -0.69
N THR A 215 -0.93 -2.32 -1.58
CA THR A 215 -0.22 -3.38 -2.30
C THR A 215 1.26 -3.33 -1.90
N ALA A 216 1.77 -4.39 -1.30
CA ALA A 216 3.15 -4.55 -0.87
C ALA A 216 3.74 -5.82 -1.50
N SER A 217 4.73 -5.67 -2.37
CA SER A 217 5.46 -6.77 -3.01
C SER A 217 6.95 -6.62 -2.76
N GLY A 218 7.52 -7.49 -1.94
CA GLY A 218 8.91 -7.42 -1.50
C GLY A 218 9.05 -7.70 -0.01
N ALA A 219 10.24 -8.14 0.41
CA ALA A 219 10.51 -8.33 1.83
C ALA A 219 10.50 -6.96 2.54
N GLU A 220 9.78 -6.88 3.66
CA GLU A 220 9.61 -5.68 4.50
C GLU A 220 8.99 -4.47 3.77
N ALA A 221 8.34 -4.67 2.62
CA ALA A 221 7.58 -3.61 1.95
C ALA A 221 6.40 -3.18 2.84
N LEU A 222 6.24 -1.86 3.07
CA LEU A 222 5.22 -1.29 3.96
C LEU A 222 5.20 -1.89 5.39
N TYR A 223 6.33 -2.36 5.90
CA TYR A 223 6.44 -3.05 7.20
C TYR A 223 5.73 -2.33 8.35
N SER A 224 5.89 -1.01 8.45
CA SER A 224 5.39 -0.21 9.59
C SER A 224 4.03 0.47 9.35
N ASN A 225 3.33 0.16 8.25
CA ASN A 225 2.06 0.84 7.92
C ASN A 225 1.04 0.60 9.04
N ILE A 226 0.50 1.65 9.65
CA ILE A 226 -0.50 1.51 10.75
C ILE A 226 -1.90 1.72 10.19
N SER A 227 -2.13 2.89 9.56
CA SER A 227 -3.43 3.31 9.04
C SER A 227 -3.38 3.92 7.63
N GLY A 228 -2.20 3.97 7.01
CA GLY A 228 -2.04 4.46 5.64
C GLY A 228 -2.87 3.65 4.65
N THR A 229 -3.42 4.32 3.64
CA THR A 229 -4.34 3.73 2.65
C THR A 229 -3.85 3.97 1.23
N SER A 230 -4.23 3.06 0.32
CA SER A 230 -3.97 3.20 -1.11
C SER A 230 -2.48 3.36 -1.47
N ASN A 231 -1.58 2.71 -0.71
CA ASN A 231 -0.16 2.72 -1.02
C ASN A 231 0.23 1.52 -1.90
N THR A 232 1.15 1.75 -2.84
CA THR A 232 1.77 0.70 -3.65
C THR A 232 3.27 0.69 -3.38
N ALA A 233 3.80 -0.41 -2.84
CA ALA A 233 5.21 -0.62 -2.55
C ALA A 233 5.71 -1.89 -3.25
N SER A 234 6.63 -1.74 -4.20
CA SER A 234 7.23 -2.83 -4.95
C SER A 234 8.75 -2.76 -4.83
N GLY A 235 9.33 -3.63 -4.01
CA GLY A 235 10.76 -3.68 -3.72
C GLY A 235 11.05 -4.02 -2.26
N ASN A 236 12.28 -4.46 -1.98
CA ASN A 236 12.72 -4.68 -0.60
C ASN A 236 12.72 -3.34 0.16
N ARG A 237 12.07 -3.31 1.34
CA ARG A 237 11.98 -2.11 2.21
C ARG A 237 11.39 -0.87 1.55
N ALA A 238 10.63 -1.02 0.46
CA ALA A 238 9.87 0.08 -0.11
C ALA A 238 8.82 0.55 0.91
N LEU A 239 8.77 1.86 1.19
CA LEU A 239 7.89 2.46 2.20
C LEU A 239 8.00 1.82 3.61
N LEU A 240 9.20 1.34 4.00
CA LEU A 240 9.43 0.59 5.23
C LEU A 240 8.86 1.26 6.50
N PHE A 241 9.08 2.56 6.66
CA PHE A 241 8.68 3.32 7.85
C PHE A 241 7.37 4.09 7.70
N ASN A 242 6.58 3.85 6.64
CA ASN A 242 5.30 4.52 6.46
C ASN A 242 4.36 4.15 7.61
N THR A 243 3.80 5.11 8.33
CA THR A 243 2.86 4.87 9.43
C THR A 243 1.44 5.28 9.05
N THR A 244 1.27 6.51 8.57
CA THR A 244 -0.05 7.10 8.25
C THR A 244 -0.13 7.70 6.85
N GLY A 245 0.98 7.74 6.11
CA GLY A 245 1.01 8.23 4.73
C GLY A 245 0.10 7.40 3.82
N SER A 246 -0.58 8.08 2.91
CA SER A 246 -1.55 7.49 1.97
C SER A 246 -1.29 7.94 0.55
N ASN A 247 -1.74 7.13 -0.41
CA ASN A 247 -1.62 7.39 -1.84
C ASN A 247 -0.15 7.52 -2.32
N ASN A 248 0.77 6.77 -1.71
CA ASN A 248 2.16 6.74 -2.13
C ASN A 248 2.44 5.56 -3.07
N THR A 249 3.27 5.80 -4.09
CA THR A 249 3.77 4.77 -5.01
C THR A 249 5.29 4.70 -4.88
N ALA A 250 5.82 3.55 -4.47
CA ALA A 250 7.25 3.27 -4.32
C ALA A 250 7.63 2.05 -5.16
N ASN A 251 8.45 2.24 -6.19
CA ASN A 251 8.94 1.16 -7.05
C ASN A 251 10.48 1.12 -7.05
N GLY A 252 11.05 0.09 -6.43
CA GLY A 252 12.48 -0.07 -6.20
C GLY A 252 12.80 -0.47 -4.76
N ALA A 253 14.02 -0.96 -4.53
CA ALA A 253 14.49 -1.21 -3.18
C ALA A 253 14.84 0.10 -2.46
N ASP A 254 14.48 0.18 -1.18
CA ASP A 254 14.64 1.36 -0.31
C ASP A 254 13.96 2.65 -0.82
N THR A 255 13.04 2.53 -1.78
CA THR A 255 12.26 3.66 -2.30
C THR A 255 11.28 4.17 -1.25
N LEU A 256 11.27 5.49 -1.00
CA LEU A 256 10.45 6.12 0.06
C LEU A 256 10.64 5.49 1.46
N GLN A 257 11.82 4.90 1.75
CA GLN A 257 12.05 4.12 2.98
C GLN A 257 11.70 4.91 4.25
N SER A 258 12.12 6.19 4.33
CA SER A 258 11.96 7.04 5.52
C SER A 258 10.61 7.74 5.64
N ASN A 259 9.69 7.55 4.68
CA ASN A 259 8.40 8.22 4.70
C ASN A 259 7.61 7.75 5.91
N THR A 260 7.10 8.64 6.75
CA THR A 260 6.26 8.30 7.92
C THR A 260 4.82 8.72 7.68
N SER A 261 4.60 10.00 7.37
CA SER A 261 3.26 10.59 7.19
C SER A 261 3.09 11.34 5.88
N GLY A 262 4.08 11.32 4.98
CA GLY A 262 3.96 11.96 3.67
C GLY A 262 2.91 11.27 2.80
N HIS A 263 2.16 12.08 2.05
CA HIS A 263 1.08 11.64 1.16
C HIS A 263 1.36 12.01 -0.31
N TYR A 264 0.73 11.26 -1.22
CA TYR A 264 0.75 11.56 -2.66
C TYR A 264 2.15 11.59 -3.28
N ASN A 265 3.09 10.79 -2.75
CA ASN A 265 4.44 10.72 -3.28
C ASN A 265 4.58 9.60 -4.30
N THR A 266 5.26 9.86 -5.41
CA THR A 266 5.56 8.86 -6.44
C THR A 266 7.07 8.76 -6.61
N ALA A 267 7.63 7.59 -6.32
CA ALA A 267 9.06 7.34 -6.46
C ALA A 267 9.35 6.04 -7.21
N SER A 268 10.32 6.10 -8.13
CA SER A 268 10.75 4.98 -8.95
C SER A 268 12.27 4.98 -9.12
N GLY A 269 12.92 3.91 -8.66
CA GLY A 269 14.37 3.75 -8.62
C GLY A 269 14.89 3.36 -7.24
N TYR A 270 16.07 2.74 -7.21
CA TYR A 270 16.75 2.40 -5.95
C TYR A 270 16.98 3.65 -5.11
N SER A 271 16.51 3.63 -3.86
CA SER A 271 16.61 4.76 -2.92
C SER A 271 16.05 6.09 -3.46
N ALA A 272 15.05 6.04 -4.34
CA ALA A 272 14.33 7.24 -4.78
C ALA A 272 13.42 7.76 -3.65
N LEU A 273 13.40 9.10 -3.43
CA LEU A 273 12.77 9.76 -2.26
C LEU A 273 13.16 9.12 -0.91
N TYR A 274 14.38 8.58 -0.79
CA TYR A 274 14.83 7.92 0.43
C TYR A 274 14.69 8.82 1.67
N SER A 275 14.98 10.12 1.51
CA SER A 275 15.02 11.09 2.60
C SER A 275 13.66 11.72 2.91
N ASN A 276 12.60 11.42 2.15
CA ASN A 276 11.26 11.97 2.41
C ASN A 276 10.71 11.41 3.73
N ILE A 277 10.24 12.27 4.63
CA ILE A 277 9.68 11.90 5.95
C ILE A 277 8.19 12.28 6.01
N THR A 278 7.90 13.58 5.89
CA THR A 278 6.53 14.14 5.98
C THR A 278 6.13 14.92 4.72
N GLY A 279 7.03 15.01 3.74
CA GLY A 279 6.82 15.72 2.49
C GLY A 279 5.69 15.13 1.66
N ASN A 280 4.93 15.99 0.97
CA ASN A 280 3.76 15.60 0.19
C ASN A 280 3.91 15.97 -1.27
N ASN A 281 3.23 15.23 -2.15
CA ASN A 281 3.17 15.53 -3.59
C ASN A 281 4.55 15.55 -4.27
N ASN A 282 5.49 14.73 -3.80
CA ASN A 282 6.83 14.65 -4.37
C ASN A 282 6.90 13.55 -5.43
N THR A 283 7.64 13.83 -6.49
CA THR A 283 7.96 12.85 -7.55
C THR A 283 9.47 12.67 -7.62
N ALA A 284 9.97 11.43 -7.53
CA ALA A 284 11.38 11.14 -7.85
C ALA A 284 11.52 9.94 -8.80
N ILE A 285 12.19 10.15 -9.91
CA ILE A 285 12.41 9.11 -10.92
C ILE A 285 13.91 9.02 -11.20
N GLY A 286 14.54 7.94 -10.76
CA GLY A 286 15.96 7.69 -10.96
C GLY A 286 16.65 7.08 -9.73
N TYR A 287 17.80 6.47 -9.96
CA TYR A 287 18.67 5.96 -8.89
C TYR A 287 19.16 7.13 -8.02
N PHE A 288 18.87 7.10 -6.72
CA PHE A 288 19.12 8.18 -5.76
C PHE A 288 18.50 9.55 -6.13
N ALA A 289 17.43 9.58 -6.92
CA ALA A 289 16.66 10.83 -7.09
C ALA A 289 15.94 11.16 -5.77
N ASP A 290 16.15 12.33 -5.18
CA ASP A 290 15.72 12.61 -3.80
C ASP A 290 15.40 14.10 -3.54
N VAL A 291 14.89 14.35 -2.34
CA VAL A 291 14.76 15.68 -1.72
C VAL A 291 15.91 15.91 -0.73
N SER A 292 16.38 17.15 -0.58
CA SER A 292 17.44 17.47 0.38
C SER A 292 16.95 17.59 1.83
N SER A 293 15.63 17.69 2.03
CA SER A 293 14.98 17.72 3.34
C SER A 293 13.70 16.90 3.30
N GLY A 294 13.41 16.17 4.38
CA GLY A 294 12.30 15.22 4.44
C GLY A 294 10.90 15.83 4.50
N ASN A 295 10.77 17.15 4.58
CA ASN A 295 9.50 17.87 4.65
C ASN A 295 9.18 18.71 3.41
N LEU A 296 10.01 18.66 2.36
CA LEU A 296 9.73 19.36 1.10
C LEU A 296 8.45 18.83 0.46
N SER A 297 7.70 19.69 -0.21
CA SER A 297 6.44 19.31 -0.86
C SER A 297 6.36 19.88 -2.27
N ASN A 298 5.63 19.20 -3.15
CA ASN A 298 5.55 19.58 -4.58
C ASN A 298 6.95 19.67 -5.22
N ALA A 299 7.83 18.72 -4.90
CA ALA A 299 9.18 18.61 -5.41
C ALA A 299 9.26 17.49 -6.46
N THR A 300 9.83 17.77 -7.63
CA THR A 300 10.04 16.77 -8.70
C THR A 300 11.52 16.62 -9.01
N ALA A 301 12.09 15.43 -8.75
CA ALA A 301 13.47 15.07 -9.09
C ALA A 301 13.49 14.02 -10.22
N ILE A 302 14.10 14.32 -11.37
CA ILE A 302 14.18 13.37 -12.48
C ILE A 302 15.64 13.18 -12.90
N GLY A 303 16.14 11.95 -12.82
CA GLY A 303 17.49 11.57 -13.24
C GLY A 303 18.34 10.96 -12.12
N TYR A 304 19.47 10.37 -12.50
CA TYR A 304 20.45 9.81 -11.55
C TYR A 304 20.95 10.88 -10.59
N ASN A 305 20.74 10.67 -9.28
CA ASN A 305 21.18 11.56 -8.21
C ASN A 305 20.66 13.01 -8.37
N ALA A 306 19.49 13.20 -8.99
CA ALA A 306 18.82 14.49 -9.04
C ALA A 306 18.31 14.84 -7.64
N LYS A 307 18.61 16.04 -7.13
CA LYS A 307 18.22 16.46 -5.78
C LYS A 307 17.47 17.79 -5.80
N VAL A 308 16.27 17.80 -5.24
CA VAL A 308 15.46 19.02 -5.07
C VAL A 308 15.68 19.60 -3.69
N ASN A 309 15.94 20.91 -3.61
CA ASN A 309 16.29 21.59 -2.36
C ASN A 309 15.22 22.54 -1.80
N ALA A 310 14.07 22.65 -2.46
CA ALA A 310 12.97 23.48 -2.00
C ALA A 310 11.64 22.90 -2.45
N SER A 311 10.56 23.27 -1.76
CA SER A 311 9.20 22.96 -2.19
C SER A 311 8.86 23.71 -3.49
N ASN A 312 7.88 23.19 -4.25
CA ASN A 312 7.40 23.78 -5.51
C ASN A 312 8.49 23.89 -6.60
N LYS A 313 9.38 22.89 -6.68
CA LYS A 313 10.55 22.93 -7.56
C LYS A 313 10.72 21.63 -8.33
N VAL A 314 11.12 21.78 -9.60
CA VAL A 314 11.48 20.66 -10.48
C VAL A 314 12.98 20.74 -10.77
N VAL A 315 13.68 19.63 -10.57
CA VAL A 315 15.09 19.44 -10.91
C VAL A 315 15.20 18.26 -11.87
N ILE A 316 15.77 18.51 -13.05
CA ILE A 316 16.01 17.51 -14.09
C ILE A 316 17.52 17.34 -14.24
N GLY A 317 18.03 16.20 -13.80
CA GLY A 317 19.45 15.86 -13.80
C GLY A 317 20.20 16.23 -12.52
N ASN A 318 21.48 15.91 -12.52
CA ASN A 318 22.44 16.30 -11.48
C ASN A 318 23.47 17.29 -12.04
N ASN A 319 24.47 17.66 -11.23
CA ASN A 319 25.50 18.64 -11.60
C ASN A 319 26.40 18.23 -12.78
N SER A 320 26.34 16.97 -13.23
CA SER A 320 27.08 16.45 -14.38
C SER A 320 26.29 16.52 -15.69
N VAL A 321 25.01 16.90 -15.66
CA VAL A 321 24.22 17.09 -16.89
C VAL A 321 24.74 18.31 -17.65
N THR A 322 25.15 18.09 -18.90
CA THR A 322 25.70 19.14 -19.78
C THR A 322 24.66 19.69 -20.76
N THR A 323 23.60 18.94 -21.05
CA THR A 323 22.59 19.31 -22.03
C THR A 323 21.26 18.68 -21.68
N ILE A 324 20.19 19.47 -21.72
CA ILE A 324 18.80 19.00 -21.70
C ILE A 324 18.25 19.23 -23.11
N GLY A 325 18.11 18.15 -23.88
CA GLY A 325 17.74 18.21 -25.29
C GLY A 325 16.23 18.06 -25.52
N GLY A 326 15.73 18.75 -26.56
CA GLY A 326 14.38 18.61 -27.08
C GLY A 326 14.30 19.26 -28.47
N TYR A 327 13.38 18.80 -29.32
CA TYR A 327 13.16 19.41 -30.64
C TYR A 327 12.34 20.71 -30.56
N ALA A 328 11.57 20.89 -29.49
CA ALA A 328 10.78 22.09 -29.21
C ALA A 328 11.32 22.82 -27.98
N ALA A 329 11.19 24.15 -27.99
CA ALA A 329 11.52 24.99 -26.84
C ALA A 329 10.50 24.82 -25.69
N TRP A 330 10.91 25.22 -24.48
CA TRP A 330 10.04 25.26 -23.32
C TRP A 330 9.11 26.47 -23.39
N SER A 331 7.80 26.24 -23.33
CA SER A 331 6.78 27.29 -23.38
C SER A 331 6.21 27.57 -21.99
N ASN A 332 6.06 28.85 -21.65
CA ASN A 332 5.32 29.29 -20.47
C ASN A 332 3.90 29.70 -20.89
N PHE A 333 2.89 29.36 -20.08
CA PHE A 333 1.54 29.89 -20.29
C PHE A 333 1.55 31.42 -20.12
N SER A 334 1.02 32.14 -21.11
CA SER A 334 1.06 33.62 -21.16
C SER A 334 -0.20 34.22 -21.82
N ASP A 335 -1.25 33.41 -21.95
CA ASP A 335 -2.57 33.83 -22.48
C ASP A 335 -3.18 34.94 -21.60
N LEU A 336 -4.00 35.81 -22.19
CA LEU A 336 -4.68 36.88 -21.46
C LEU A 336 -5.49 36.32 -20.28
N ARG A 337 -6.15 35.17 -20.46
CA ARG A 337 -6.96 34.51 -19.42
C ARG A 337 -6.14 33.99 -18.24
N SER A 338 -4.83 33.84 -18.43
CA SER A 338 -3.90 33.42 -17.38
C SER A 338 -3.29 34.60 -16.62
N LYS A 339 -3.65 35.85 -16.97
CA LYS A 339 -3.12 37.08 -16.39
C LYS A 339 -4.24 37.89 -15.74
N ALA A 340 -3.90 38.58 -14.66
CA ALA A 340 -4.76 39.56 -13.99
C ALA A 340 -3.93 40.83 -13.74
N ASP A 341 -4.61 41.96 -13.50
CA ASP A 341 -3.98 43.24 -13.12
C ASP A 341 -2.86 43.69 -14.06
N ILE A 342 -3.10 43.57 -15.37
CA ILE A 342 -2.11 43.89 -16.41
C ILE A 342 -1.88 45.40 -16.45
N GLN A 343 -0.64 45.81 -16.23
CA GLN A 343 -0.17 47.19 -16.31
C GLN A 343 1.07 47.28 -17.19
N ASP A 344 1.31 48.46 -17.75
CA ASP A 344 2.55 48.74 -18.48
C ASP A 344 3.76 48.69 -17.54
N ILE A 345 4.89 48.20 -18.04
CA ILE A 345 6.12 48.10 -17.25
C ILE A 345 6.70 49.49 -17.05
N GLY A 346 6.88 49.89 -15.78
CA GLY A 346 7.45 51.18 -15.39
C GLY A 346 8.98 51.25 -15.41
N TYR A 347 9.67 50.14 -15.66
CA TYR A 347 11.14 50.06 -15.64
C TYR A 347 11.68 49.46 -16.95
N GLY A 348 12.44 50.25 -17.70
CA GLY A 348 13.14 49.83 -18.91
C GLY A 348 14.64 50.09 -18.81
N LEU A 349 15.10 51.13 -19.49
CA LEU A 349 16.50 51.48 -19.67
C LEU A 349 17.20 51.77 -18.34
N ASP A 350 16.51 52.43 -17.40
CA ASP A 350 17.06 52.73 -16.08
C ASP A 350 17.41 51.47 -15.27
N LEU A 351 16.60 50.41 -15.39
CA LEU A 351 16.89 49.13 -14.75
C LEU A 351 18.05 48.43 -15.47
N ILE A 352 17.98 48.32 -16.80
CA ILE A 352 18.98 47.59 -17.60
C ILE A 352 20.38 48.20 -17.43
N ARG A 353 20.48 49.54 -17.30
CA ARG A 353 21.77 50.23 -17.08
C ARG A 353 22.43 49.92 -15.74
N GLN A 354 21.68 49.44 -14.75
CA GLN A 354 22.19 49.07 -13.43
C GLN A 354 22.62 47.60 -13.35
N LEU A 355 22.25 46.77 -14.33
CA LEU A 355 22.67 45.38 -14.39
C LEU A 355 24.16 45.28 -14.72
N ARG A 356 24.87 44.39 -14.02
CA ARG A 356 26.29 44.10 -14.24
C ARG A 356 26.47 42.70 -14.86
N PRO A 357 26.66 42.59 -16.18
CA PRO A 357 27.02 41.32 -16.81
C PRO A 357 28.39 40.84 -16.32
N VAL A 358 28.51 39.54 -16.06
CA VAL A 358 29.75 38.91 -15.62
C VAL A 358 30.06 37.67 -16.47
N SER A 359 31.34 37.35 -16.61
CA SER A 359 31.79 36.03 -17.04
C SER A 359 32.30 35.24 -15.83
N PHE A 360 32.06 33.94 -15.81
CA PHE A 360 32.41 33.09 -14.67
C PHE A 360 32.68 31.64 -15.11
N LYS A 361 33.23 30.85 -14.18
CA LYS A 361 33.36 29.41 -14.31
C LYS A 361 32.63 28.75 -13.14
N MET A 362 31.96 27.63 -13.42
CA MET A 362 31.24 26.90 -12.39
C MET A 362 32.22 26.17 -11.46
N LYS A 363 31.92 26.17 -10.15
CA LYS A 363 32.74 25.46 -9.14
C LYS A 363 32.65 23.93 -9.23
N ASN A 364 31.77 23.40 -10.09
CA ASN A 364 31.50 21.95 -10.25
C ASN A 364 32.52 21.22 -11.15
N GLY A 365 33.64 21.86 -11.50
CA GLY A 365 34.69 21.26 -12.34
C GLY A 365 34.49 21.48 -13.84
N ASN A 366 33.42 22.16 -14.26
CA ASN A 366 33.31 22.64 -15.63
C ASN A 366 34.24 23.84 -15.85
N ASN A 367 35.22 23.69 -16.75
CA ASN A 367 36.23 24.71 -17.03
C ASN A 367 35.83 25.70 -18.13
N ASN A 368 34.64 25.54 -18.71
CA ASN A 368 34.10 26.47 -19.69
C ASN A 368 33.77 27.82 -19.03
N THR A 369 33.94 28.89 -19.80
CA THR A 369 33.55 30.24 -19.38
C THR A 369 32.10 30.47 -19.77
N ASP A 370 31.26 30.69 -18.77
CA ASP A 370 29.85 31.07 -18.93
C ASP A 370 29.68 32.58 -18.75
N PHE A 371 28.54 33.11 -19.19
CA PHE A 371 28.15 34.51 -19.04
C PHE A 371 26.80 34.61 -18.34
N GLY A 372 26.60 35.65 -17.53
CA GLY A 372 25.34 35.83 -16.82
C GLY A 372 25.37 36.98 -15.81
N PHE A 373 24.53 36.86 -14.78
CA PHE A 373 24.42 37.81 -13.67
C PHE A 373 24.62 37.13 -12.33
N VAL A 374 25.04 37.89 -11.32
CA VAL A 374 25.10 37.44 -9.92
C VAL A 374 23.72 37.63 -9.29
N ALA A 375 23.07 36.55 -8.87
CA ALA A 375 21.70 36.60 -8.36
C ALA A 375 21.51 37.54 -7.16
N GLN A 376 22.51 37.62 -6.27
CA GLN A 376 22.51 38.52 -5.12
C GLN A 376 22.55 40.00 -5.52
N GLU A 377 23.22 40.34 -6.63
CA GLU A 377 23.26 41.71 -7.13
C GLU A 377 21.90 42.11 -7.71
N ILE A 378 21.22 41.17 -8.37
CA ILE A 378 19.84 41.37 -8.85
C ILE A 378 18.89 41.57 -7.67
N GLU A 379 18.99 40.73 -6.64
CA GLU A 379 18.18 40.86 -5.43
C GLU A 379 18.34 42.21 -4.74
N ALA A 380 19.57 42.73 -4.65
CA ALA A 380 19.82 44.04 -4.07
C ALA A 380 19.21 45.19 -4.90
N LEU A 381 19.03 45.00 -6.22
CA LEU A 381 18.55 46.01 -7.14
C LEU A 381 17.01 46.07 -7.22
N ILE A 382 16.36 44.92 -7.33
CA ILE A 382 14.90 44.83 -7.57
C ILE A 382 14.13 44.17 -6.42
N GLY A 383 14.81 43.75 -5.35
CA GLY A 383 14.18 43.06 -4.23
C GLY A 383 13.62 41.69 -4.60
N THR A 384 12.63 41.24 -3.83
CA THR A 384 11.98 39.93 -3.97
C THR A 384 10.54 40.03 -4.47
N GLU A 385 10.07 41.23 -4.82
CA GLU A 385 8.69 41.46 -5.29
C GLU A 385 8.48 40.85 -6.69
N TYR A 386 9.51 40.88 -7.53
CA TYR A 386 9.47 40.31 -8.86
C TYR A 386 9.92 38.86 -8.86
N ASN A 387 9.24 38.02 -9.64
CA ASN A 387 9.55 36.61 -9.82
C ASN A 387 10.80 36.36 -10.69
N VAL A 388 11.86 37.12 -10.48
CA VAL A 388 13.16 37.00 -11.18
C VAL A 388 14.10 36.05 -10.43
N LEU A 389 13.91 35.93 -9.11
CA LEU A 389 14.70 35.09 -8.23
C LEU A 389 13.92 33.85 -7.80
N ASP A 390 14.60 32.71 -7.77
CA ASP A 390 14.14 31.50 -7.08
C ASP A 390 15.03 31.30 -5.85
N ILE A 391 14.40 31.31 -4.67
CA ILE A 391 15.09 31.19 -3.38
C ILE A 391 15.04 29.74 -2.93
N GLY A 392 16.19 29.05 -2.93
CA GLY A 392 16.31 27.73 -2.33
C GLY A 392 16.03 27.78 -0.82
N GLY A 393 15.31 26.79 -0.29
CA GLY A 393 15.08 26.65 1.14
C GLY A 393 16.28 26.03 1.86
N GLY A 394 16.49 26.40 3.13
CA GLY A 394 17.52 25.83 4.01
C GLY A 394 18.63 26.82 4.44
N ASP A 395 19.59 26.32 5.22
CA ASP A 395 20.69 27.11 5.83
C ASP A 395 21.69 27.67 4.79
N GLU A 396 21.70 27.10 3.58
CA GLU A 396 22.47 27.60 2.44
C GLU A 396 21.53 28.15 1.36
N ARG A 397 21.12 29.42 1.52
CA ARG A 397 20.27 30.18 0.59
C ARG A 397 20.87 30.22 -0.83
N MET A 398 20.60 29.20 -1.63
CA MET A 398 21.02 29.15 -3.04
C MET A 398 19.98 29.89 -3.89
N LEU A 399 20.40 31.02 -4.47
CA LEU A 399 19.59 31.80 -5.40
C LEU A 399 19.80 31.31 -6.83
N SER A 400 18.74 31.30 -7.63
CA SER A 400 18.83 31.15 -9.08
C SER A 400 17.99 32.19 -9.81
N LEU A 401 18.31 32.44 -11.09
CA LEU A 401 17.72 33.51 -11.89
C LEU A 401 16.81 32.97 -12.99
N ARG A 402 15.66 33.62 -13.18
CA ARG A 402 14.75 33.40 -14.30
C ARG A 402 15.08 34.36 -15.45
N TYR A 403 16.06 33.99 -16.27
CA TYR A 403 16.55 34.85 -17.37
C TYR A 403 15.45 35.36 -18.33
N THR A 404 14.39 34.58 -18.54
CA THR A 404 13.26 34.98 -19.39
C THR A 404 12.52 36.20 -18.88
N GLN A 405 12.58 36.50 -17.58
CA GLN A 405 11.92 37.67 -16.99
C GLN A 405 12.58 39.00 -17.37
N PHE A 406 13.83 38.97 -17.87
CA PHE A 406 14.51 40.17 -18.36
C PHE A 406 14.08 40.58 -19.77
N ILE A 407 13.39 39.71 -20.52
CA ILE A 407 13.03 39.99 -21.93
C ILE A 407 12.13 41.22 -22.04
N ALA A 408 11.08 41.32 -21.23
CA ALA A 408 10.14 42.44 -21.32
C ALA A 408 10.77 43.79 -20.90
N PRO A 409 11.52 43.88 -19.78
CA PRO A 409 12.31 45.09 -19.47
C PRO A 409 13.33 45.46 -20.54
N MET A 410 13.99 44.47 -21.17
CA MET A 410 14.91 44.75 -22.29
C MET A 410 14.18 45.33 -23.50
N VAL A 411 12.99 44.83 -23.84
CA VAL A 411 12.17 45.41 -24.92
C VAL A 411 11.79 46.86 -24.60
N LYS A 412 11.35 47.14 -23.36
CA LYS A 412 11.03 48.51 -22.92
C LYS A 412 12.24 49.43 -22.99
N ALA A 413 13.41 48.96 -22.53
CA ALA A 413 14.67 49.70 -22.62
C ALA A 413 15.04 50.03 -24.07
N MET A 414 14.83 49.10 -25.01
CA MET A 414 15.08 49.35 -26.43
C MET A 414 14.11 50.38 -27.01
N GLN A 415 12.85 50.37 -26.60
CA GLN A 415 11.86 51.38 -27.00
C GLN A 415 12.25 52.78 -26.50
N GLU A 416 12.59 52.90 -25.22
CA GLU A 416 13.05 54.17 -24.62
C GLU A 416 14.34 54.66 -25.27
N GLN A 417 15.28 53.75 -25.57
CA GLN A 417 16.51 54.10 -26.27
C GLN A 417 16.23 54.61 -27.69
N GLN A 418 15.25 54.03 -28.38
CA GLN A 418 14.86 54.47 -29.72
C GLN A 418 14.26 55.88 -29.70
N GLU A 419 13.43 56.21 -28.70
CA GLU A 419 12.89 57.57 -28.51
C GLU A 419 14.01 58.60 -28.31
N ILE A 420 15.02 58.28 -27.49
CA ILE A 420 16.19 59.15 -27.27
C ILE A 420 16.97 59.36 -28.58
N ILE A 421 17.14 58.32 -29.40
CA ILE A 421 17.85 58.42 -30.68
C ILE A 421 17.11 59.33 -31.65
N GLU A 422 15.79 59.20 -31.75
CA GLU A 422 14.95 60.04 -32.63
C GLU A 422 14.98 61.50 -32.20
N GLU A 423 14.91 61.75 -30.89
CA GLU A 423 15.05 63.11 -30.34
C GLU A 423 16.42 63.71 -30.69
N GLN A 424 17.50 62.95 -30.47
CA GLN A 424 18.86 63.40 -30.81
C GLN A 424 19.02 63.67 -32.30
N GLN A 425 18.43 62.85 -33.18
CA GLN A 425 18.46 63.08 -34.63
C GLN A 425 17.73 64.37 -35.02
N SER A 426 16.57 64.64 -34.42
CA SER A 426 15.83 65.89 -34.62
C SER A 426 16.65 67.10 -34.18
N GLN A 427 17.28 67.02 -33.00
CA GLN A 427 18.16 68.08 -32.51
C GLN A 427 19.37 68.31 -33.43
N ILE A 428 20.00 67.25 -33.94
CA ILE A 428 21.10 67.34 -34.91
C ILE A 428 20.64 68.01 -36.21
N GLN A 429 19.44 67.68 -36.71
CA GLN A 429 18.89 68.30 -37.92
C GLN A 429 18.62 69.80 -37.71
N ALA A 430 18.02 70.17 -36.58
CA ALA A 430 17.78 71.58 -36.23
C ALA A 430 19.11 72.36 -36.12
N GLN A 431 20.12 71.78 -35.47
CA GLN A 431 21.46 72.38 -35.38
C GLN A 431 22.11 72.55 -36.76
N ARG A 432 21.97 71.57 -37.67
CA ARG A 432 22.47 71.68 -39.05
C ARG A 432 21.82 72.85 -39.80
N MET A 433 20.50 72.98 -39.72
CA MET A 433 19.78 74.11 -40.35
C MET A 433 20.24 75.47 -39.81
N MET A 434 20.46 75.56 -38.49
CA MET A 434 20.97 76.79 -37.87
C MET A 434 22.40 77.13 -38.31
N ILE A 435 23.27 76.11 -38.44
CA ILE A 435 24.64 76.29 -38.94
C ILE A 435 24.62 76.76 -40.41
N GLU A 436 23.79 76.16 -41.26
CA GLU A 436 23.64 76.58 -42.66
C GLU A 436 23.18 78.04 -42.77
N GLN A 437 22.22 78.44 -41.94
CA GLN A 437 21.75 79.84 -41.89
C GLN A 437 22.87 80.80 -41.45
N LEU A 438 23.60 80.46 -40.37
CA LEU A 438 24.73 81.28 -39.90
C LEU A 438 25.83 81.42 -40.96
N MET A 439 26.14 80.34 -41.70
CA MET A 439 27.09 80.39 -42.81
C MET A 439 26.61 81.31 -43.93
N ALA A 440 25.32 81.28 -44.26
CA ALA A 440 24.72 82.19 -45.24
C ALA A 440 24.80 83.66 -44.79
N ASP A 441 24.45 83.93 -43.53
CA ASP A 441 24.50 85.27 -42.95
C ASP A 441 25.95 85.81 -42.91
N MET A 442 26.92 84.99 -42.52
CA MET A 442 28.34 85.36 -42.56
C MET A 442 28.83 85.67 -43.98
N LYS A 443 28.38 84.91 -44.98
CA LYS A 443 28.73 85.14 -46.38
C LYS A 443 28.18 86.48 -46.86
N GLU A 444 26.94 86.80 -46.49
CA GLU A 444 26.31 88.09 -46.79
C GLU A 444 27.01 89.25 -46.05
N LEU A 445 27.37 89.06 -44.78
CA LEU A 445 28.11 90.07 -44.01
C LEU A 445 29.48 90.36 -44.63
N ARG A 446 30.22 89.33 -45.04
CA ARG A 446 31.51 89.48 -45.76
C ARG A 446 31.35 90.28 -47.04
N LYS A 447 30.27 90.04 -47.79
CA LYS A 447 29.95 90.78 -49.02
C LYS A 447 29.68 92.27 -48.76
N ARG A 448 29.23 92.65 -47.56
CA ARG A 448 28.98 94.04 -47.16
C ARG A 448 30.22 94.77 -46.63
N ILE A 449 31.27 94.04 -46.28
CA ILE A 449 32.53 94.57 -45.72
C ILE A 449 33.63 94.71 -46.80
N GLN A 450 33.46 94.07 -47.96
CA GLN A 450 34.23 94.34 -49.19
C GLN A 450 33.56 95.44 -50.00
#